data_AF-A0A369RP73-F1
#
_entry.id   AF-A0A369RP73-F1
#
_cell.length_a   1.000
_cell.length_b   1.000
_cell.length_c   1.000
_cell.angle_alpha   90.00
_cell.angle_beta   90.00
_cell.angle_gamma   90.00
#
_symmetry.space_group_name_H-M   'P 1'
#
loop_
_entity.id
_entity.type
_entity.pdbx_description
1 polymer ?
#
loop_
_entity_poly.entity_id
_entity_poly.type
_entity_poly.pdbx_seq_one_letter_code
_entity_poly.pdbx_strand_id
1 'polypeptide(L)'
;MISISWIVKRPFTLYYLALRENTYTIFFLIEYDKYIFLECENTHLQQIIEKLDLLKTYLRVRIKDVSSLHEVGVLFNTKLAEDSNESQVIFQDPRHRSLGMRIIHKGKIKELAGDFTQYEKVRIQNLIADGAKDMVQNSSFPLQYLIDKINGISFNKGCYIGQEVVNRMSRQEAFRRKLYLVEGKNALPNIGTKVISENNEEVGELRSSVDNIGLALLNTEKSHANLYAGGVSIKTL
;
A
#
# COMPACT_ATOMS: atom_id res chain seq x y z
N MET A 1 -17.88 25.73 -8.61
CA MET A 1 -17.19 24.80 -9.51
C MET A 1 -15.75 25.27 -9.64
N ILE A 2 -14.81 24.61 -9.00
CA ILE A 2 -13.40 24.74 -9.32
C ILE A 2 -12.97 23.33 -9.74
N SER A 3 -12.77 23.16 -11.03
CA SER A 3 -12.15 21.99 -11.63
C SER A 3 -10.69 21.98 -11.19
N ILE A 4 -10.33 21.00 -10.36
CA ILE A 4 -8.92 20.66 -10.14
C ILE A 4 -8.54 19.78 -11.34
N SER A 5 -8.34 20.40 -12.50
CA SER A 5 -7.68 19.74 -13.60
C SER A 5 -6.20 19.61 -13.21
N TRP A 6 -5.68 18.40 -13.05
CA TRP A 6 -4.44 17.90 -13.68
C TRP A 6 -4.17 16.45 -13.22
N ILE A 7 -4.57 15.52 -14.09
CA ILE A 7 -3.98 14.19 -14.35
C ILE A 7 -3.97 13.19 -13.19
N VAL A 8 -5.04 12.38 -13.12
CA VAL A 8 -5.00 10.97 -13.54
C VAL A 8 -6.28 10.69 -14.32
N LYS A 9 -6.18 10.13 -15.53
CA LYS A 9 -7.31 9.74 -16.40
C LYS A 9 -8.14 8.55 -15.85
N ARG A 10 -8.21 8.36 -14.53
CA ARG A 10 -8.98 7.29 -13.91
C ARG A 10 -9.68 7.82 -12.65
N PRO A 11 -10.99 7.58 -12.47
CA PRO A 11 -11.78 8.08 -11.33
C PRO A 11 -11.30 7.56 -9.97
N PHE A 12 -10.40 6.57 -9.95
CA PHE A 12 -9.84 5.95 -8.75
C PHE A 12 -8.31 5.99 -8.84
N THR A 13 -7.66 6.60 -7.85
CA THR A 13 -6.20 6.76 -7.86
C THR A 13 -5.62 6.45 -6.49
N LEU A 14 -4.57 5.63 -6.46
CA LEU A 14 -3.76 5.40 -5.28
C LEU A 14 -2.81 6.57 -5.07
N TYR A 15 -2.68 7.03 -3.83
CA TYR A 15 -1.75 8.07 -3.45
C TYR A 15 -0.91 7.62 -2.26
N TYR A 16 0.36 7.97 -2.34
CA TYR A 16 1.29 7.95 -1.23
C TYR A 16 1.50 9.37 -0.74
N LEU A 17 1.33 9.61 0.57
CA LEU A 17 1.68 10.88 1.19
C LEU A 17 2.77 10.66 2.23
N ALA A 18 3.90 11.30 2.00
CA ALA A 18 4.89 11.51 3.05
C ALA A 18 4.40 12.65 3.96
N LEU A 19 4.19 12.34 5.22
CA LEU A 19 3.97 13.31 6.28
C LEU A 19 5.32 13.81 6.81
N ARG A 20 5.32 14.75 7.76
CA ARG A 20 6.55 15.23 8.40
C ARG A 20 7.30 14.04 9.05
N GLU A 21 8.62 14.15 9.10
CA GLU A 21 9.50 13.24 9.86
C GLU A 21 9.51 11.76 9.40
N ASN A 22 9.42 11.49 8.09
CA ASN A 22 9.42 10.14 7.51
C ASN A 22 8.19 9.27 7.89
N THR A 23 7.15 9.87 8.48
CA THR A 23 5.87 9.18 8.62
C THR A 23 5.19 9.12 7.25
N TYR A 24 4.57 8.01 6.89
CA TYR A 24 3.82 7.91 5.64
C TYR A 24 2.45 7.27 5.85
N THR A 25 1.56 7.60 4.92
CA THR A 25 0.27 6.95 4.78
C THR A 25 0.06 6.61 3.32
N ILE A 26 -0.41 5.39 3.10
CA ILE A 26 -0.99 4.96 1.82
C ILE A 26 -2.49 5.20 1.92
N PHE A 27 -3.05 5.94 0.97
CA PHE A 27 -4.50 6.13 0.88
C PHE A 27 -4.98 6.08 -0.56
N PHE A 28 -6.26 5.84 -0.74
CA PHE A 28 -6.92 5.88 -2.03
C PHE A 28 -7.77 7.14 -2.11
N LEU A 29 -7.72 7.86 -3.24
CA LEU A 29 -8.69 8.89 -3.56
C LEU A 29 -9.67 8.35 -4.59
N ILE A 30 -10.94 8.47 -4.27
CA ILE A 30 -12.07 7.97 -5.06
C ILE A 30 -12.98 9.15 -5.35
N GLU A 31 -13.16 9.48 -6.63
CA GLU A 31 -14.15 10.47 -7.05
C GLU A 31 -15.54 9.83 -7.04
N TYR A 32 -16.50 10.47 -6.38
CA TYR A 32 -17.89 10.03 -6.34
C TYR A 32 -18.84 11.22 -6.36
N ASP A 33 -19.52 11.41 -7.49
CA ASP A 33 -20.38 12.58 -7.77
C ASP A 33 -19.62 13.89 -7.49
N LYS A 34 -20.05 14.68 -6.50
CA LYS A 34 -19.43 15.94 -6.08
C LYS A 34 -18.44 15.80 -4.92
N TYR A 35 -18.18 14.58 -4.48
CA TYR A 35 -17.34 14.26 -3.33
C TYR A 35 -16.08 13.51 -3.77
N ILE A 36 -15.05 13.60 -2.93
CA ILE A 36 -13.85 12.76 -3.03
C ILE A 36 -13.76 12.00 -1.71
N PHE A 37 -13.84 10.67 -1.78
CA PHE A 37 -13.52 9.83 -0.63
C PHE A 37 -12.01 9.66 -0.54
N LEU A 38 -11.50 9.72 0.69
CA LEU A 38 -10.14 9.35 1.04
C LEU A 38 -10.23 8.10 1.92
N GLU A 39 -9.81 6.97 1.37
CA GLU A 39 -9.73 5.70 2.08
C GLU A 39 -8.33 5.53 2.66
N CYS A 40 -8.21 5.35 3.98
CA CYS A 40 -6.94 5.15 4.67
C CYS A 40 -7.08 4.15 5.83
N GLU A 41 -5.95 3.73 6.38
CA GLU A 41 -5.94 2.98 7.63
C GLU A 41 -6.47 3.83 8.79
N ASN A 42 -7.34 3.25 9.61
CA ASN A 42 -8.01 3.94 10.71
C ASN A 42 -7.01 4.53 11.75
N THR A 43 -5.86 3.88 11.92
CA THR A 43 -4.78 4.32 12.81
C THR A 43 -4.21 5.69 12.43
N HIS A 44 -4.26 6.07 11.15
CA HIS A 44 -3.73 7.34 10.63
C HIS A 44 -4.82 8.39 10.35
N LEU A 45 -6.10 8.04 10.52
CA LEU A 45 -7.24 8.87 10.14
C LEU A 45 -7.16 10.28 10.74
N GLN A 46 -6.97 10.39 12.05
CA GLN A 46 -6.94 11.67 12.75
C GLN A 46 -5.75 12.54 12.30
N GLN A 47 -4.57 11.94 12.14
CA GLN A 47 -3.37 12.64 11.67
C GLN A 47 -3.56 13.19 10.25
N ILE A 48 -4.25 12.45 9.37
CA ILE A 48 -4.56 12.90 8.02
C ILE A 48 -5.55 14.07 8.05
N ILE A 49 -6.62 13.98 8.86
CA ILE A 49 -7.62 15.05 8.99
C ILE A 49 -6.95 16.35 9.44
N GLU A 50 -6.15 16.31 10.51
CA GLU A 50 -5.43 17.47 11.03
C GLU A 50 -4.48 18.07 9.98
N LYS A 51 -3.78 17.22 9.23
CA LYS A 51 -2.87 17.66 8.18
C LYS A 51 -3.61 18.32 7.03
N LEU A 52 -4.71 17.73 6.58
CA LEU A 52 -5.53 18.29 5.51
C LEU A 52 -6.23 19.58 5.95
N ASP A 53 -6.64 19.67 7.22
CA ASP A 53 -7.22 20.87 7.82
C ASP A 53 -6.22 22.04 7.89
N LEU A 54 -4.93 21.74 8.11
CA LEU A 54 -3.87 22.75 7.99
C LEU A 54 -3.69 23.21 6.53
N LEU A 55 -3.71 22.26 5.59
CA LEU A 55 -3.43 22.52 4.16
C LEU A 55 -4.61 23.14 3.41
N LYS A 56 -5.85 22.99 3.90
CA LYS A 56 -7.05 23.53 3.23
C LYS A 56 -7.19 25.04 3.34
N THR A 57 -6.28 25.74 4.02
CA THR A 57 -6.35 27.20 4.17
C THR A 57 -6.49 27.85 2.77
N TYR A 58 -7.49 28.70 2.60
CA TYR A 58 -7.90 29.34 1.32
C TYR A 58 -8.56 28.43 0.28
N LEU A 59 -8.69 27.12 0.53
CA LEU A 59 -9.44 26.20 -0.32
C LEU A 59 -10.90 26.13 0.14
N ARG A 60 -11.83 26.15 -0.81
CA ARG A 60 -13.27 25.96 -0.55
C ARG A 60 -13.64 24.49 -0.44
N VAL A 61 -13.01 23.78 0.49
CA VAL A 61 -13.22 22.35 0.73
C VAL A 61 -13.68 22.11 2.17
N ARG A 62 -14.54 21.10 2.35
CA ARG A 62 -14.99 20.63 3.67
C ARG A 62 -14.51 19.20 3.84
N ILE A 63 -13.84 18.94 4.96
CA ILE A 63 -13.34 17.63 5.34
C ILE A 63 -14.30 17.10 6.40
N LYS A 64 -14.74 15.85 6.23
CA LYS A 64 -15.63 15.16 7.15
C LYS A 64 -15.17 13.73 7.32
N ASP A 65 -15.06 13.29 8.56
CA ASP A 65 -14.95 11.87 8.86
C ASP A 65 -16.31 11.21 8.62
N VAL A 66 -16.31 10.18 7.78
CA VAL A 66 -17.47 9.35 7.43
C VAL A 66 -17.19 7.86 7.63
N SER A 67 -16.11 7.52 8.34
CA SER A 67 -15.68 6.16 8.63
C SER A 67 -16.72 5.33 9.38
N SER A 68 -17.51 5.97 10.26
CA SER A 68 -18.62 5.31 10.96
C SER A 68 -19.85 5.04 10.09
N LEU A 69 -19.92 5.69 8.92
CA LEU A 69 -21.06 5.60 8.00
C LEU A 69 -20.79 4.68 6.81
N HIS A 70 -19.54 4.28 6.58
CA HIS A 70 -19.14 3.48 5.43
C HIS A 70 -18.29 2.30 5.86
N GLU A 71 -18.48 1.17 5.18
CA GLU A 71 -17.57 0.03 5.25
C GLU A 71 -16.85 -0.17 3.93
N VAL A 72 -15.61 -0.60 4.03
CA VAL A 72 -14.75 -0.87 2.88
C VAL A 72 -14.48 -2.37 2.82
N GLY A 73 -14.51 -2.93 1.62
CA GLY A 73 -14.24 -4.34 1.39
C GLY A 73 -13.57 -4.58 0.06
N VAL A 74 -13.22 -5.85 -0.16
CA VAL A 74 -12.70 -6.34 -1.44
C VAL A 74 -13.60 -7.48 -1.91
N LEU A 75 -14.06 -7.37 -3.15
CA LEU A 75 -14.84 -8.38 -3.85
C LEU A 75 -13.91 -9.18 -4.76
N PHE A 76 -13.69 -10.44 -4.39
CA PHE A 76 -12.78 -11.33 -5.09
C PHE A 76 -13.54 -12.34 -5.97
N ASN A 77 -13.00 -12.71 -7.13
CA ASN A 77 -13.62 -13.67 -8.07
C ASN A 77 -15.06 -13.33 -8.52
N THR A 78 -15.46 -12.06 -8.43
CA THR A 78 -16.78 -11.62 -8.90
C THR A 78 -16.65 -11.06 -10.33
N LYS A 79 -17.61 -11.39 -11.20
CA LYS A 79 -17.76 -10.72 -12.51
C LYS A 79 -18.57 -9.43 -12.35
N LEU A 80 -18.34 -8.68 -11.27
CA LEU A 80 -18.98 -7.40 -11.08
C LEU A 80 -18.24 -6.36 -11.91
N ALA A 81 -18.99 -5.61 -12.72
CA ALA A 81 -18.46 -4.43 -13.37
C ALA A 81 -18.22 -3.34 -12.32
N GLU A 82 -17.40 -2.34 -12.69
CA GLU A 82 -17.42 -1.07 -11.96
C GLU A 82 -18.86 -0.57 -11.93
N ASP A 83 -19.38 -0.35 -10.73
CA ASP A 83 -20.75 0.07 -10.48
C ASP A 83 -20.76 1.03 -9.30
N SER A 84 -21.52 2.11 -9.45
CA SER A 84 -21.64 3.14 -8.43
C SER A 84 -23.08 3.58 -8.36
N ASN A 85 -23.63 3.54 -7.17
CA ASN A 85 -24.98 3.99 -6.88
C ASN A 85 -25.02 4.69 -5.51
N GLU A 86 -26.18 5.17 -5.08
CA GLU A 86 -26.31 5.93 -3.83
C GLU A 86 -25.79 5.23 -2.57
N SER A 87 -25.72 3.90 -2.60
CA SER A 87 -25.32 3.07 -1.46
C SER A 87 -23.90 2.51 -1.56
N GLN A 88 -23.28 2.50 -2.74
CA GLN A 88 -21.96 1.88 -2.90
C GLN A 88 -21.16 2.43 -4.07
N VAL A 89 -19.84 2.34 -3.96
CA VAL A 89 -18.88 2.58 -5.03
C VAL A 89 -18.02 1.34 -5.19
N ILE A 90 -18.10 0.68 -6.35
CA ILE A 90 -17.31 -0.50 -6.70
C ILE A 90 -16.37 -0.16 -7.84
N PHE A 91 -15.09 -0.47 -7.66
CA PHE A 91 -14.06 -0.14 -8.63
C PHE A 91 -12.91 -1.13 -8.64
N GLN A 92 -12.21 -1.24 -9.76
CA GLN A 92 -11.03 -2.09 -9.86
C GLN A 92 -9.93 -1.60 -8.90
N ASP A 93 -9.32 -2.49 -8.11
CA ASP A 93 -8.19 -2.11 -7.26
C ASP A 93 -7.06 -1.49 -8.10
N PRO A 94 -6.67 -0.22 -7.82
CA PRO A 94 -5.72 0.50 -8.67
C PRO A 94 -4.27 0.03 -8.51
N ARG A 95 -3.97 -0.77 -7.48
CA ARG A 95 -2.62 -1.32 -7.26
C ARG A 95 -2.32 -2.42 -8.27
N HIS A 96 -3.26 -3.36 -8.41
CA HIS A 96 -3.16 -4.46 -9.36
C HIS A 96 -4.50 -5.16 -9.55
N ARG A 97 -4.82 -5.54 -10.80
CA ARG A 97 -6.11 -6.15 -11.14
C ARG A 97 -6.42 -7.46 -10.40
N SER A 98 -5.38 -8.23 -10.05
CA SER A 98 -5.55 -9.52 -9.36
C SER A 98 -6.10 -9.36 -7.96
N LEU A 99 -5.97 -8.18 -7.34
CA LEU A 99 -6.50 -7.91 -5.99
C LEU A 99 -8.04 -7.82 -5.96
N GLY A 100 -8.71 -7.90 -7.11
CA GLY A 100 -10.17 -7.83 -7.21
C GLY A 100 -10.71 -6.41 -7.22
N MET A 101 -12.01 -6.29 -6.95
CA MET A 101 -12.71 -5.01 -6.93
C MET A 101 -12.76 -4.48 -5.49
N ARG A 102 -12.48 -3.20 -5.27
CA ARG A 102 -12.75 -2.53 -3.99
C ARG A 102 -14.22 -2.10 -3.96
N ILE A 103 -14.82 -2.14 -2.77
CA ILE A 103 -16.16 -1.61 -2.52
C ILE A 103 -16.09 -0.64 -1.34
N ILE A 104 -16.72 0.53 -1.48
CA ILE A 104 -17.05 1.44 -0.39
C ILE A 104 -18.57 1.45 -0.28
N HIS A 105 -19.13 0.89 0.79
CA HIS A 105 -20.56 0.73 1.00
C HIS A 105 -21.04 1.65 2.13
N LYS A 106 -22.17 2.33 1.94
CA LYS A 106 -22.82 3.15 2.96
C LYS A 106 -23.63 2.25 3.88
N GLY A 107 -23.19 2.12 5.13
CA GLY A 107 -23.72 1.18 6.10
C GLY A 107 -22.87 -0.10 6.19
N LYS A 108 -23.50 -1.21 6.55
CA LYS A 108 -22.83 -2.49 6.78
C LYS A 108 -22.83 -3.37 5.53
N ILE A 109 -21.68 -3.93 5.18
CA ILE A 109 -21.54 -4.99 4.19
C ILE A 109 -22.09 -6.27 4.82
N LYS A 110 -23.24 -6.75 4.32
CA LYS A 110 -23.99 -7.85 4.94
C LYS A 110 -23.36 -9.23 4.71
N GLU A 111 -22.61 -9.41 3.64
CA GLU A 111 -22.01 -10.69 3.25
C GLU A 111 -20.49 -10.58 3.27
N LEU A 112 -19.90 -10.80 4.45
CA LEU A 112 -18.48 -11.06 4.58
C LEU A 112 -18.25 -12.54 4.21
N ALA A 113 -17.98 -12.81 2.95
CA ALA A 113 -17.65 -14.15 2.47
C ALA A 113 -16.20 -14.18 2.01
N GLY A 114 -15.38 -15.00 2.66
CA GLY A 114 -14.00 -15.26 2.24
C GLY A 114 -13.00 -15.29 3.37
N ASP A 115 -11.92 -16.03 3.14
CA ASP A 115 -10.76 -16.09 4.02
C ASP A 115 -9.78 -14.97 3.64
N PHE A 116 -9.51 -14.06 4.57
CA PHE A 116 -8.54 -12.97 4.38
C PHE A 116 -7.16 -13.48 3.97
N THR A 117 -6.81 -14.71 4.35
CA THR A 117 -5.56 -15.38 3.96
C THR A 117 -5.44 -15.52 2.44
N GLN A 118 -6.53 -15.74 1.70
CA GLN A 118 -6.49 -15.83 0.24
C GLN A 118 -6.15 -14.48 -0.40
N TYR A 119 -6.75 -13.41 0.10
CA TYR A 119 -6.42 -12.05 -0.33
C TYR A 119 -4.94 -11.73 -0.06
N GLU A 120 -4.45 -12.08 1.13
CA GLU A 120 -3.05 -11.89 1.49
C GLU A 120 -2.09 -12.65 0.59
N LYS A 121 -2.39 -13.92 0.24
CA LYS A 121 -1.59 -14.68 -0.73
C LYS A 121 -1.49 -13.96 -2.06
N VAL A 122 -2.63 -13.49 -2.61
CA VAL A 122 -2.67 -12.78 -3.89
C VAL A 122 -1.89 -11.48 -3.80
N ARG A 123 -2.04 -10.72 -2.72
CA ARG A 123 -1.29 -9.48 -2.49
C ARG A 123 0.22 -9.72 -2.46
N ILE A 124 0.67 -10.71 -1.68
CA ILE A 124 2.08 -11.10 -1.55
C ILE A 124 2.64 -11.55 -2.91
N GLN A 125 1.95 -12.43 -3.62
CA GLN A 125 2.35 -12.93 -4.94
C GLN A 125 2.52 -11.82 -5.98
N ASN A 126 1.80 -10.70 -5.83
CA ASN A 126 1.90 -9.55 -6.72
C ASN A 126 2.88 -8.47 -6.23
N LEU A 127 3.70 -8.76 -5.20
CA LEU A 127 4.71 -7.84 -4.64
C LEU A 127 4.11 -6.53 -4.09
N ILE A 128 2.91 -6.59 -3.51
CA ILE A 128 2.19 -5.41 -3.06
C ILE A 128 2.31 -5.29 -1.54
N ALA A 129 3.01 -4.26 -1.07
CA ALA A 129 3.08 -3.97 0.36
C ALA A 129 1.73 -3.50 0.92
N ASP A 130 1.41 -3.95 2.13
CA ASP A 130 0.28 -3.50 2.92
C ASP A 130 0.74 -2.48 3.96
N GLY A 131 0.62 -1.19 3.60
CA GLY A 131 0.80 -0.02 4.46
C GLY A 131 1.60 -0.23 5.74
N ALA A 132 0.95 -0.06 6.90
CA ALA A 132 1.58 -0.18 8.21
C ALA A 132 2.00 -1.60 8.58
N LYS A 133 1.48 -2.63 7.90
CA LYS A 133 1.86 -4.02 8.15
C LYS A 133 3.28 -4.29 7.63
N ASP A 134 3.55 -3.93 6.38
CA ASP A 134 4.83 -4.23 5.73
C ASP A 134 5.86 -3.13 5.90
N MET A 135 5.40 -1.88 5.95
CA MET A 135 6.27 -0.73 6.06
C MET A 135 6.33 -0.30 7.53
N VAL A 136 7.54 -0.10 8.03
CA VAL A 136 7.82 0.46 9.36
C VAL A 136 7.92 1.98 9.25
N GLN A 137 7.11 2.68 10.04
CA GLN A 137 7.11 4.15 10.08
C GLN A 137 8.52 4.70 10.35
N ASN A 138 8.80 5.88 9.80
CA ASN A 138 10.05 6.63 9.95
C ASN A 138 11.32 5.99 9.36
N SER A 139 11.30 4.70 9.02
CA SER A 139 12.44 3.93 8.51
C SER A 139 12.23 3.34 7.12
N SER A 140 10.97 3.15 6.72
CA SER A 140 10.63 2.62 5.40
C SER A 140 10.51 3.71 4.35
N PHE A 141 11.10 3.47 3.18
CA PHE A 141 11.00 4.38 2.05
C PHE A 141 10.14 3.77 0.94
N PRO A 142 9.24 4.54 0.32
CA PRO A 142 8.20 3.99 -0.55
C PRO A 142 8.73 3.21 -1.75
N LEU A 143 9.81 3.67 -2.40
CA LEU A 143 10.33 2.94 -3.57
C LEU A 143 11.07 1.65 -3.18
N GLN A 144 11.42 1.44 -1.90
CA GLN A 144 11.91 0.14 -1.42
C GLN A 144 10.78 -0.90 -1.45
N TYR A 145 9.54 -0.45 -1.27
CA TYR A 145 8.32 -1.26 -1.28
C TYR A 145 7.56 -1.18 -2.60
N LEU A 146 8.24 -0.75 -3.68
CA LEU A 146 7.71 -0.72 -5.04
C LEU A 146 6.41 0.11 -5.19
N ILE A 147 6.22 1.12 -4.34
CA ILE A 147 5.03 1.97 -4.37
C ILE A 147 4.91 2.74 -5.70
N ASP A 148 6.04 3.00 -6.38
CA ASP A 148 6.07 3.55 -7.74
C ASP A 148 5.54 2.60 -8.81
N LYS A 149 5.55 1.28 -8.56
CA LYS A 149 5.07 0.24 -9.49
C LYS A 149 3.58 -0.02 -9.38
N ILE A 150 2.96 0.34 -8.25
CA ILE A 150 1.52 0.12 -7.98
C ILE A 150 0.69 1.40 -8.11
N ASN A 151 1.14 2.35 -8.94
CA ASN A 151 0.49 3.65 -9.18
C ASN A 151 0.42 4.58 -7.95
N GLY A 152 1.21 4.35 -6.89
CA GLY A 152 1.16 5.15 -5.67
C GLY A 152 1.99 6.43 -5.71
N ILE A 153 2.98 6.50 -6.61
CA ILE A 153 3.83 7.68 -6.82
C ILE A 153 3.83 8.05 -8.30
N SER A 154 3.69 9.34 -8.59
CA SER A 154 3.78 9.86 -9.95
C SER A 154 4.85 10.93 -10.05
N PHE A 155 5.87 10.64 -10.85
CA PHE A 155 6.98 11.56 -11.13
C PHE A 155 6.60 12.69 -12.11
N ASN A 156 5.52 12.52 -12.86
CA ASN A 156 5.08 13.44 -13.92
C ASN A 156 3.93 14.37 -13.47
N LYS A 157 3.63 14.45 -12.17
CA LYS A 157 2.62 15.36 -11.61
C LYS A 157 3.27 16.65 -11.11
N GLY A 158 2.48 17.69 -10.91
CA GLY A 158 2.93 18.95 -10.29
C GLY A 158 3.52 18.74 -8.89
N CYS A 159 4.08 19.81 -8.30
CA CYS A 159 4.75 19.74 -7.01
C CYS A 159 3.80 19.23 -5.91
N TYR A 160 4.24 18.21 -5.16
CA TYR A 160 3.51 17.66 -4.02
C TYR A 160 4.42 17.48 -2.80
N ILE A 161 3.82 17.42 -1.61
CA ILE A 161 4.55 17.31 -0.34
C ILE A 161 5.37 16.02 -0.32
N GLY A 162 6.66 16.15 -0.07
CA GLY A 162 7.59 15.03 -0.02
C GLY A 162 8.19 14.63 -1.37
N GLN A 163 7.85 15.30 -2.48
CA GLN A 163 8.43 15.01 -3.80
C GLN A 163 9.96 15.13 -3.81
N GLU A 164 10.51 16.19 -3.19
CA GLU A 164 11.97 16.36 -3.08
C GLU A 164 12.62 15.22 -2.30
N VAL A 165 11.99 14.79 -1.20
CA VAL A 165 12.48 13.66 -0.39
C VAL A 165 12.47 12.39 -1.21
N VAL A 166 11.36 12.06 -1.89
CA VAL A 166 11.27 10.88 -2.76
C VAL A 166 12.33 10.91 -3.87
N ASN A 167 12.50 12.06 -4.52
CA ASN A 167 13.49 12.23 -5.59
C ASN A 167 14.93 12.11 -5.07
N ARG A 168 15.26 12.73 -3.93
CA ARG A 168 16.59 12.65 -3.32
C ARG A 168 16.91 11.23 -2.88
N MET A 169 15.96 10.55 -2.26
CA MET A 169 16.11 9.18 -1.76
C MET A 169 16.37 8.19 -2.89
N SER A 170 15.75 8.38 -4.07
CA SER A 170 16.01 7.53 -5.24
C SER A 170 17.48 7.44 -5.66
N ARG A 171 18.32 8.38 -5.18
CA ARG A 171 19.75 8.49 -5.49
C ARG A 171 20.68 8.11 -4.32
N GLN A 172 20.15 7.79 -3.13
CA GLN A 172 20.96 7.52 -1.93
C GLN A 172 21.26 6.02 -1.71
N GLU A 173 22.39 5.69 -1.08
CA GLU A 173 22.80 4.30 -0.82
C GLU A 173 21.91 3.56 0.18
N ALA A 174 21.19 4.27 1.05
CA ALA A 174 20.14 3.69 1.91
C ALA A 174 18.99 3.02 1.10
N PHE A 175 18.98 3.22 -0.22
CA PHE A 175 18.08 2.61 -1.18
C PHE A 175 18.55 1.26 -1.73
N ARG A 176 19.69 0.74 -1.27
CA ARG A 176 20.17 -0.61 -1.60
C ARG A 176 19.28 -1.71 -0.99
N ARG A 177 18.02 -1.45 -0.62
CA ARG A 177 17.06 -2.48 -0.21
C ARG A 177 15.81 -2.41 -1.08
N LYS A 178 15.31 -3.56 -1.51
CA LYS A 178 14.05 -3.68 -2.25
C LYS A 178 13.21 -4.83 -1.74
N LEU A 179 11.92 -4.73 -1.97
CA LEU A 179 10.95 -5.78 -1.67
C LEU A 179 11.08 -6.90 -2.71
N TYR A 180 11.20 -8.13 -2.22
CA TYR A 180 11.25 -9.35 -3.01
C TYR A 180 10.18 -10.33 -2.56
N LEU A 181 9.71 -11.14 -3.49
CA LEU A 181 8.86 -12.28 -3.22
C LEU A 181 9.79 -13.42 -2.84
N VAL A 182 9.53 -14.06 -1.71
CA VAL A 182 10.30 -15.19 -1.23
C VAL A 182 9.41 -16.40 -1.02
N GLU A 183 9.99 -17.57 -1.25
CA GLU A 183 9.37 -18.86 -0.98
C GLU A 183 10.27 -19.69 -0.07
N GLY A 184 9.71 -20.18 1.04
CA GLY A 184 10.34 -21.10 1.97
C GLY A 184 10.08 -22.57 1.59
N LYS A 185 10.98 -23.45 2.02
CA LYS A 185 10.73 -24.91 1.98
C LYS A 185 9.61 -25.34 2.94
N ASN A 186 9.40 -24.56 3.99
CA ASN A 186 8.35 -24.72 4.99
C ASN A 186 7.66 -23.36 5.21
N ALA A 187 6.67 -23.34 6.11
CA ALA A 187 6.04 -22.09 6.54
C ALA A 187 7.10 -21.07 6.99
N LEU A 188 6.96 -19.83 6.50
CA LEU A 188 7.86 -18.75 6.84
C LEU A 188 7.59 -18.28 8.28
N PRO A 189 8.65 -17.87 9.01
CA PRO A 189 8.50 -17.32 10.35
C PRO A 189 7.84 -15.93 10.32
N ASN A 190 7.64 -15.38 11.52
CA ASN A 190 6.95 -14.11 11.73
C ASN A 190 7.63 -12.94 11.00
N ILE A 191 6.83 -11.91 10.72
CA ILE A 191 7.29 -10.59 10.28
C ILE A 191 8.42 -10.07 11.18
N GLY A 192 9.41 -9.40 10.58
CA GLY A 192 10.58 -8.90 11.28
C GLY A 192 11.71 -9.91 11.45
N THR A 193 11.51 -11.18 11.09
CA THR A 193 12.58 -12.18 11.14
C THR A 193 13.69 -11.81 10.16
N LYS A 194 14.94 -11.78 10.64
CA LYS A 194 16.10 -11.48 9.81
C LYS A 194 16.31 -12.56 8.75
N VAL A 195 16.64 -12.10 7.55
CA VAL A 195 17.08 -12.93 6.44
C VAL A 195 18.60 -12.96 6.42
N ILE A 196 19.17 -14.14 6.57
CA ILE A 196 20.59 -14.40 6.73
C ILE A 196 21.10 -15.21 5.51
N SER A 197 22.30 -14.90 5.03
CA SER A 197 22.98 -15.69 3.98
C SER A 197 23.62 -16.96 4.54
N GLU A 198 24.07 -17.86 3.66
CA GLU A 198 24.88 -19.02 4.02
C GLU A 198 26.17 -18.67 4.79
N ASN A 199 26.70 -17.45 4.59
CA ASN A 199 27.89 -16.93 5.27
C ASN A 199 27.56 -16.25 6.61
N ASN A 200 26.33 -16.42 7.12
CA ASN A 200 25.86 -15.82 8.38
C ASN A 200 25.81 -14.28 8.38
N GLU A 201 25.61 -13.66 7.21
CA GLU A 201 25.42 -12.21 7.12
C GLU A 201 23.95 -11.82 7.05
N GLU A 202 23.55 -10.73 7.71
CA GLU A 202 22.21 -10.14 7.50
C GLU A 202 22.11 -9.57 6.09
N VAL A 203 21.15 -10.11 5.32
CA VAL A 203 20.81 -9.69 3.95
C VAL A 203 19.53 -8.87 3.93
N GLY A 204 18.65 -9.04 4.92
CA GLY A 204 17.40 -8.30 4.99
C GLY A 204 16.48 -8.78 6.09
N GLU A 205 15.18 -8.60 5.88
CA GLU A 205 14.15 -8.90 6.88
C GLU A 205 12.83 -9.31 6.21
N LEU A 206 12.14 -10.29 6.79
CA LEU A 206 10.79 -10.65 6.37
C LEU A 206 9.78 -9.55 6.73
N ARG A 207 8.84 -9.34 5.81
CA ARG A 207 7.66 -8.49 5.98
C ARG A 207 6.43 -9.40 6.17
N SER A 208 5.40 -9.28 5.35
CA SER A 208 4.26 -10.20 5.38
C SER A 208 4.62 -11.59 4.87
N SER A 209 4.00 -12.62 5.44
CA SER A 209 4.04 -13.99 4.95
C SER A 209 2.68 -14.66 5.10
N VAL A 210 2.43 -15.64 4.23
CA VAL A 210 1.34 -16.60 4.36
C VAL A 210 1.88 -17.96 3.95
N ASP A 211 1.73 -18.96 4.82
CA ASP A 211 2.32 -20.28 4.65
C ASP A 211 3.81 -20.17 4.31
N ASN A 212 4.23 -20.72 3.18
CA ASN A 212 5.61 -20.70 2.72
C ASN A 212 5.95 -19.54 1.79
N ILE A 213 5.03 -18.61 1.50
CA ILE A 213 5.29 -17.46 0.63
C ILE A 213 5.29 -16.16 1.43
N GLY A 214 6.11 -15.20 1.03
CA GLY A 214 6.19 -13.93 1.75
C GLY A 214 6.90 -12.84 1.00
N LEU A 215 6.88 -11.65 1.60
CA LEU A 215 7.63 -10.49 1.16
C LEU A 215 8.85 -10.36 2.06
N ALA A 216 10.01 -10.06 1.46
CA ALA A 216 11.23 -9.76 2.19
C ALA A 216 11.84 -8.47 1.67
N LEU A 217 12.28 -7.60 2.59
CA LEU A 217 13.04 -6.41 2.24
C LEU A 217 14.53 -6.77 2.26
N LEU A 218 15.12 -7.00 1.09
CA LEU A 218 16.49 -7.51 0.95
C LEU A 218 17.43 -6.46 0.38
N ASN A 219 18.70 -6.55 0.77
CA ASN A 219 19.76 -5.70 0.24
C ASN A 219 20.10 -6.11 -1.21
N THR A 220 20.03 -5.17 -2.15
CA THR A 220 20.20 -5.39 -3.59
C THR A 220 21.64 -5.68 -4.02
N GLU A 221 22.63 -5.36 -3.18
CA GLU A 221 24.05 -5.61 -3.49
C GLU A 221 24.58 -6.91 -2.91
N LYS A 222 23.82 -7.52 -2.00
CA LYS A 222 24.17 -8.81 -1.41
C LYS A 222 23.61 -9.93 -2.27
N SER A 223 24.32 -11.06 -2.26
CA SER A 223 23.83 -12.28 -2.91
C SER A 223 22.53 -12.75 -2.27
N HIS A 224 21.57 -13.15 -3.11
CA HIS A 224 20.31 -13.79 -2.68
C HIS A 224 20.34 -15.31 -2.88
N ALA A 225 21.52 -15.89 -3.09
CA ALA A 225 21.71 -17.33 -3.08
C ALA A 225 21.65 -17.86 -1.65
N ASN A 226 20.99 -19.01 -1.45
CA ASN A 226 20.97 -19.76 -0.20
C ASN A 226 20.65 -18.89 1.03
N LEU A 227 19.41 -18.40 1.10
CA LEU A 227 18.94 -17.56 2.19
C LEU A 227 18.22 -18.38 3.26
N TYR A 228 18.27 -17.88 4.50
CA TYR A 228 17.58 -18.48 5.64
C TYR A 228 16.86 -17.40 6.46
N ALA A 229 15.65 -17.70 6.93
CA ALA A 229 14.93 -16.88 7.89
C ALA A 229 14.42 -17.77 9.02
N GLY A 230 14.83 -17.49 10.27
CA GLY A 230 14.42 -18.28 11.43
C GLY A 230 14.71 -19.79 11.30
N GLY A 231 15.81 -20.15 10.63
CA GLY A 231 16.17 -21.55 10.34
C GLY A 231 15.47 -22.18 9.13
N VAL A 232 14.51 -21.49 8.49
CA VAL A 232 13.85 -21.95 7.27
C VAL A 232 14.66 -21.51 6.05
N SER A 233 14.99 -22.45 5.16
CA SER A 233 15.60 -22.14 3.86
C SER A 233 14.59 -21.46 2.95
N ILE A 234 14.97 -20.31 2.40
CA ILE A 234 14.14 -19.49 1.51
C ILE A 234 14.89 -19.19 0.19
N LYS A 235 14.14 -18.98 -0.88
CA LYS A 235 14.64 -18.48 -2.17
C LYS A 235 13.83 -17.26 -2.60
N THR A 236 14.44 -16.35 -3.32
CA THR A 236 13.73 -15.28 -4.03
C THR A 236 13.07 -15.84 -5.30
N LEU A 237 11.88 -15.33 -5.65
CA LEU A 237 11.13 -15.69 -6.86
C LEU A 237 11.28 -14.63 -7.97
#